data_AF-A0A821E210-F1
#
_entry.id   AF-A0A821E210-F1
#
_cell.length_a   1.000
_cell.length_b   1.000
_cell.length_c   1.000
_cell.angle_alpha   90.00
_cell.angle_beta   90.00
_cell.angle_gamma   90.00
#
_symmetry.space_group_name_H-M   'P 1'
#
loop_
_entity.id
_entity.type
_entity.pdbx_description
1 polymer ?
#
loop_
_entity_poly.entity_id
_entity_poly.type
_entity_poly.pdbx_seq_one_letter_code
_entity_poly.pdbx_strand_id
1 'polypeptide(L)'
;MERILLAVDYPNLTELKLFNFKREIVLSYFTNESSLRHIFQQQITNLILINNDKKKMIGSLRNYTINVYGHILKFFKNLTHLSIIEGFNSSYPGLILDDLPSTTFFSSTLTHLCINTYNLDDCLHLLDGRLKQLTTLIVRLQYIHFSSIVHNMDNLPKLKCFSLKCYVQICQYDETILPLLRRMSYLENLTLYLRIKNRDTFIDKIHLENEIHVYMPQLHLFTFYICTYDNTVDLFRYVPSQDIQRNATYVGHQRMATIINYINSYIDCTAVCSIFSLPFAFDRLESIGNIFPDIVFKYVTYLLVQDVVPFNHEFFVRVSRAFPLLNNLRVINTKSQSASNVNAFSSDYTQSYAIAEYPYLTSLDVRTACIDYLEQILNETKTYVPCLTELTTDYQSLRIVTKNFRREETRRNSNLDTLPSNETASYTSMISPTASSATTNEGDDESGWTNFDIDFNESILQVHKRSPLYIVGDRAQYRVRNFFEVNTWVLKSFQTGRLEQFQNYCFLLLEFHDVSQI
;
A
#
# COMPACT_ATOMS: atom_id res chain seq x y z
N MET A 1 7.88 14.71 -22.62
CA MET A 1 9.23 14.81 -22.03
C MET A 1 9.17 15.68 -20.78
N GLU A 2 9.21 15.09 -19.58
CA GLU A 2 9.57 15.85 -18.38
C GLU A 2 11.05 16.25 -18.51
N ARG A 3 11.34 17.55 -18.47
CA ARG A 3 12.71 18.07 -18.50
C ARG A 3 13.44 17.56 -17.26
N ILE A 4 14.27 16.53 -17.42
CA ILE A 4 15.39 16.34 -16.51
C ILE A 4 16.31 17.53 -16.80
N LEU A 5 16.16 18.59 -16.00
CA LEU A 5 17.13 19.69 -15.89
C LEU A 5 18.38 19.11 -15.25
N LEU A 6 19.14 18.32 -16.02
CA LEU A 6 20.55 18.11 -15.73
C LEU A 6 21.19 19.46 -15.99
N ALA A 7 21.63 20.11 -14.92
CA ALA A 7 22.59 21.19 -15.04
C ALA A 7 23.90 20.56 -15.55
N VAL A 8 24.08 20.54 -16.87
CA VAL A 8 25.15 19.82 -17.59
C VAL A 8 26.56 20.39 -17.28
N ASP A 9 26.67 21.51 -16.57
CA ASP A 9 27.94 22.21 -16.31
C ASP A 9 28.49 22.10 -14.88
N TYR A 10 28.09 21.08 -14.09
CA TYR A 10 28.70 20.86 -12.76
C TYR A 10 29.82 19.81 -12.82
N PRO A 11 31.11 20.20 -12.76
CA PRO A 11 32.24 19.27 -12.79
C PRO A 11 32.31 18.30 -11.59
N ASN A 12 31.41 18.44 -10.60
CA ASN A 12 31.36 17.68 -9.36
C ASN A 12 29.95 17.18 -9.05
N LEU A 13 29.26 16.58 -10.01
CA LEU A 13 27.94 15.99 -9.75
C LEU A 13 28.12 14.65 -9.02
N THR A 14 27.96 14.67 -7.69
CA THR A 14 28.11 13.47 -6.83
C THR A 14 26.78 12.88 -6.37
N GLU A 15 25.70 13.66 -6.42
CA GLU A 15 24.35 13.24 -6.06
C GLU A 15 23.40 13.37 -7.26
N LEU A 16 22.62 12.33 -7.50
CA LEU A 16 21.57 12.32 -8.52
C LEU A 16 20.26 11.86 -7.89
N LYS A 17 19.22 12.69 -8.02
CA LYS A 17 17.86 12.37 -7.59
C LYS A 17 16.91 12.41 -8.78
N LEU A 18 16.25 11.29 -9.07
CA LEU A 18 15.30 11.16 -10.16
C LEU A 18 13.90 10.89 -9.61
N PHE A 19 12.94 11.73 -9.98
CA PHE A 19 11.52 11.55 -9.66
C PHE A 19 10.77 10.99 -10.87
N ASN A 20 9.65 10.31 -10.62
CA ASN A 20 8.82 9.65 -11.65
C ASN A 20 9.66 8.75 -12.57
N PHE A 21 10.63 8.08 -11.98
CA PHE A 21 11.58 7.27 -12.70
C PHE A 21 10.88 6.10 -13.39
N LYS A 22 10.96 6.07 -14.73
CA LYS A 22 10.40 5.01 -15.59
C LYS A 22 11.51 4.18 -16.21
N ARG A 23 11.18 2.94 -16.58
CA ARG A 23 12.08 2.03 -17.32
C ARG A 23 12.74 2.70 -18.54
N GLU A 24 11.98 3.49 -19.28
CA GLU A 24 12.47 4.20 -20.48
C GLU A 24 13.61 5.17 -20.15
N ILE A 25 13.51 5.87 -19.01
CA ILE A 25 14.53 6.82 -18.54
C ILE A 25 15.82 6.06 -18.19
N VAL A 26 15.72 4.89 -17.57
CA VAL A 26 16.90 4.05 -17.26
C VAL A 26 17.64 3.65 -18.51
N LEU A 27 16.88 3.12 -19.45
CA LEU A 27 17.43 2.62 -20.69
C LEU A 27 17.97 3.75 -21.57
N SER A 28 17.47 4.98 -21.45
CA SER A 28 18.03 6.11 -22.18
C SER A 28 19.29 6.69 -21.54
N TYR A 29 19.35 6.80 -20.20
CA TYR A 29 20.44 7.51 -19.51
C TYR A 29 21.59 6.62 -19.03
N PHE A 30 21.30 5.36 -18.69
CA PHE A 30 22.28 4.42 -18.10
C PHE A 30 22.69 3.32 -19.09
N THR A 31 22.49 3.54 -20.38
CA THR A 31 23.06 2.71 -21.45
C THR A 31 24.43 3.20 -21.88
N ASN A 32 25.15 2.31 -22.58
CA ASN A 32 26.54 2.54 -22.99
C ASN A 32 26.74 3.72 -23.96
N GLU A 33 25.66 4.26 -24.53
CA GLU A 33 25.69 5.24 -25.63
C GLU A 33 25.50 6.68 -25.17
N SER A 34 25.23 6.94 -23.88
CA SER A 34 25.07 8.30 -23.36
C SER A 34 26.39 9.08 -23.30
N SER A 35 26.41 10.32 -23.79
CA SER A 35 27.56 11.23 -23.68
C SER A 35 27.92 11.57 -22.22
N LEU A 36 26.95 11.46 -21.30
CA LEU A 36 27.12 11.69 -19.86
C LEU A 36 27.59 10.45 -19.11
N ARG A 37 27.83 9.32 -19.80
CA ARG A 37 28.17 8.04 -19.19
C ARG A 37 29.36 8.14 -18.24
N HIS A 38 30.43 8.80 -18.66
CA HIS A 38 31.64 8.88 -17.83
C HIS A 38 31.39 9.64 -16.52
N ILE A 39 30.57 10.70 -16.57
CA ILE A 39 30.18 11.50 -15.41
C ILE A 39 29.37 10.61 -14.47
N PHE A 40 28.28 10.00 -14.96
CA PHE A 40 27.44 9.19 -14.09
C PHE A 40 28.17 7.98 -13.53
N GLN A 41 28.95 7.28 -14.35
CA GLN A 41 29.64 6.07 -13.93
C GLN A 41 30.72 6.33 -12.86
N GLN A 42 31.42 7.48 -12.93
CA GLN A 42 32.59 7.75 -12.10
C GLN A 42 32.32 8.76 -10.97
N GLN A 43 31.45 9.75 -11.16
CA GLN A 43 31.28 10.83 -10.19
C GLN A 43 30.13 10.58 -9.21
N ILE A 44 29.08 9.87 -9.63
CA ILE A 44 27.90 9.67 -8.79
C ILE A 44 28.21 8.69 -7.66
N THR A 45 28.13 9.21 -6.44
CA THR A 45 28.29 8.45 -5.20
C THR A 45 26.96 8.25 -4.47
N ASN A 46 25.97 9.13 -4.70
CA ASN A 46 24.64 9.06 -4.10
C ASN A 46 23.55 9.08 -5.17
N LEU A 47 22.73 8.02 -5.23
CA LEU A 47 21.63 7.89 -6.18
C LEU A 47 20.31 7.66 -5.46
N ILE A 48 19.33 8.52 -5.71
CA ILE A 48 17.97 8.42 -5.19
C ILE A 48 16.99 8.33 -6.36
N LEU A 49 16.29 7.22 -6.47
CA LEU A 49 15.29 6.94 -7.50
C LEU A 49 13.93 6.87 -6.82
N ILE A 50 12.99 7.72 -7.26
CA ILE A 50 11.64 7.78 -6.72
C ILE A 50 10.65 7.50 -7.85
N ASN A 51 9.91 6.40 -7.73
CA ASN A 51 8.82 6.06 -8.62
C ASN A 51 7.48 6.28 -7.91
N ASN A 52 6.75 7.32 -8.33
CA ASN A 52 5.41 7.65 -7.83
C ASN A 52 4.31 7.25 -8.81
N ASP A 53 4.63 6.52 -9.88
CA ASP A 53 3.64 6.20 -10.89
C ASP A 53 2.59 5.23 -10.31
N LYS A 54 1.34 5.69 -10.27
CA LYS A 54 0.18 4.93 -9.81
C LYS A 54 -0.37 4.00 -10.91
N LYS A 55 0.11 4.10 -12.15
CA LYS A 55 -0.38 3.27 -13.27
C LYS A 55 0.13 1.85 -13.14
N LYS A 56 -0.78 0.88 -13.33
CA LYS A 56 -0.46 -0.55 -13.40
C LYS A 56 0.58 -0.78 -14.49
N MET A 57 1.75 -1.32 -14.12
CA MET A 57 2.75 -1.70 -15.12
C MET A 57 2.17 -2.84 -15.96
N ILE A 58 2.24 -2.69 -17.27
CA ILE A 58 1.90 -3.72 -18.24
C ILE A 58 3.23 -4.35 -18.68
N GLY A 59 3.57 -5.53 -18.17
CA GLY A 59 4.79 -6.25 -18.57
C GLY A 59 5.30 -7.28 -17.55
N SER A 60 6.31 -8.06 -17.96
CA SER A 60 6.96 -9.06 -17.09
C SER A 60 7.79 -8.40 -15.99
N LEU A 61 7.55 -8.79 -14.73
CA LEU A 61 8.24 -8.30 -13.54
C LEU A 61 9.74 -8.58 -13.60
N ARG A 62 10.10 -9.80 -14.02
CA ARG A 62 11.46 -10.27 -14.24
C ARG A 62 12.25 -9.38 -15.20
N ASN A 63 11.60 -8.96 -16.29
CA ASN A 63 12.21 -8.07 -17.28
C ASN A 63 12.49 -6.67 -16.70
N TYR A 64 11.65 -6.18 -15.78
CA TYR A 64 11.94 -4.91 -15.12
C TYR A 64 13.16 -5.05 -14.21
N THR A 65 13.21 -6.11 -13.40
CA THR A 65 14.34 -6.31 -12.49
C THR A 65 15.68 -6.41 -13.18
N ILE A 66 15.78 -7.28 -14.19
CA ILE A 66 17.03 -7.49 -14.91
C ILE A 66 17.45 -6.21 -15.65
N ASN A 67 16.51 -5.59 -16.38
CA ASN A 67 16.84 -4.49 -17.28
C ASN A 67 17.00 -3.14 -16.57
N VAL A 68 16.41 -2.96 -15.39
CA VAL A 68 16.49 -1.70 -14.64
C VAL A 68 17.44 -1.83 -13.47
N TYR A 69 17.09 -2.63 -12.47
CA TYR A 69 17.89 -2.78 -11.26
C TYR A 69 19.28 -3.37 -11.57
N GLY A 70 19.33 -4.42 -12.39
CA GLY A 70 20.60 -5.02 -12.80
C GLY A 70 21.53 -4.04 -13.52
N HIS A 71 20.99 -3.15 -14.35
CA HIS A 71 21.78 -2.13 -15.03
C HIS A 71 22.29 -1.06 -14.07
N ILE A 72 21.45 -0.53 -13.19
CA ILE A 72 21.86 0.48 -12.19
C ILE A 72 23.00 -0.07 -11.34
N LEU A 73 22.84 -1.29 -10.82
CA LEU A 73 23.83 -1.92 -9.94
C LEU A 73 25.17 -2.23 -10.65
N LYS A 74 25.15 -2.40 -11.97
CA LYS A 74 26.35 -2.59 -12.80
C LYS A 74 26.99 -1.29 -13.28
N PHE A 75 26.20 -0.23 -13.43
CA PHE A 75 26.62 0.96 -14.17
C PHE A 75 27.52 1.88 -13.34
N PHE A 76 27.18 2.12 -12.08
CA PHE A 76 27.90 3.06 -11.21
C PHE A 76 29.09 2.39 -10.52
N LYS A 77 30.31 2.92 -10.72
CA LYS A 77 31.54 2.33 -10.14
C LYS A 77 31.80 2.77 -8.69
N ASN A 78 31.46 4.02 -8.37
CA ASN A 78 31.78 4.65 -7.07
C ASN A 78 30.54 4.87 -6.19
N LEU A 79 29.44 4.16 -6.48
CA LEU A 79 28.18 4.33 -5.76
C LEU A 79 28.34 3.86 -4.31
N THR A 80 28.13 4.76 -3.35
CA THR A 80 28.17 4.46 -1.91
C THR A 80 26.77 4.43 -1.31
N HIS A 81 25.84 5.23 -1.85
CA HIS A 81 24.47 5.33 -1.38
C HIS A 81 23.49 5.10 -2.53
N LEU A 82 22.58 4.14 -2.35
CA LEU A 82 21.51 3.86 -3.29
C LEU A 82 20.17 3.81 -2.55
N SER A 83 19.21 4.64 -2.97
CA SER A 83 17.83 4.58 -2.51
C SER A 83 16.90 4.41 -3.70
N ILE A 84 16.13 3.33 -3.73
CA ILE A 84 15.09 3.09 -4.73
C ILE A 84 13.76 2.98 -4.00
N ILE A 85 12.95 4.01 -4.17
CA ILE A 85 11.70 4.22 -3.45
C ILE A 85 10.58 4.13 -4.46
N GLU A 86 9.77 3.09 -4.38
CA GLU A 86 8.57 2.95 -5.20
C GLU A 86 7.33 3.14 -4.34
N GLY A 87 6.28 3.70 -4.94
CA GLY A 87 4.96 3.78 -4.32
C GLY A 87 4.39 2.40 -4.01
N PHE A 88 3.57 2.32 -2.95
CA PHE A 88 2.94 1.06 -2.49
C PHE A 88 1.83 0.52 -3.38
N ASN A 89 1.50 1.20 -4.49
CA ASN A 89 0.55 0.65 -5.43
C ASN A 89 1.23 -0.50 -6.16
N SER A 90 0.58 -1.67 -6.15
CA SER A 90 0.96 -3.01 -6.66
C SER A 90 1.34 -3.08 -8.14
N SER A 91 1.63 -1.94 -8.74
CA SER A 91 1.87 -1.73 -10.14
C SER A 91 3.32 -1.97 -10.53
N TYR A 92 4.28 -1.77 -9.64
CA TYR A 92 5.71 -1.97 -9.94
C TYR A 92 6.29 -3.09 -9.08
N PRO A 93 7.01 -4.05 -9.66
CA PRO A 93 7.62 -5.12 -8.91
C PRO A 93 8.72 -4.59 -8.00
N GLY A 94 8.66 -5.00 -6.73
CA GLY A 94 9.86 -5.04 -5.91
C GLY A 94 10.97 -5.84 -6.59
N LEU A 95 12.22 -5.55 -6.22
CA LEU A 95 13.40 -6.23 -6.73
C LEU A 95 13.29 -7.76 -6.52
N ILE A 96 13.47 -8.54 -7.60
CA ILE A 96 13.57 -10.02 -7.60
C ILE A 96 15.04 -10.42 -7.86
N LEU A 97 15.74 -10.94 -6.86
CA LEU A 97 17.19 -11.15 -6.94
C LEU A 97 17.62 -12.51 -7.46
N ASP A 98 16.74 -13.51 -7.46
CA ASP A 98 17.02 -14.84 -8.03
C ASP A 98 17.56 -14.76 -9.46
N ASP A 99 17.14 -13.72 -10.18
CA ASP A 99 17.48 -13.47 -11.57
C ASP A 99 18.74 -12.61 -11.78
N LEU A 100 19.34 -12.09 -10.71
CA LEU A 100 20.53 -11.26 -10.76
C LEU A 100 21.76 -12.04 -10.26
N PRO A 101 22.67 -12.46 -11.15
CA PRO A 101 23.86 -13.19 -10.73
C PRO A 101 24.69 -12.36 -9.76
N SER A 102 25.35 -13.01 -8.79
CA SER A 102 26.17 -12.35 -7.75
C SER A 102 27.26 -11.43 -8.32
N THR A 103 27.69 -11.68 -9.55
CA THR A 103 28.63 -10.86 -10.33
C THR A 103 28.07 -9.52 -10.82
N THR A 104 26.79 -9.23 -10.56
CA THR A 104 26.09 -8.02 -11.04
C THR A 104 26.47 -6.76 -10.26
N PHE A 105 27.04 -6.87 -9.06
CA PHE A 105 27.39 -5.72 -8.25
C PHE A 105 28.83 -5.29 -8.55
N PHE A 106 28.99 -4.29 -9.42
CA PHE A 106 30.31 -3.72 -9.72
C PHE A 106 30.82 -2.83 -8.59
N SER A 107 29.92 -2.15 -7.88
CA SER A 107 30.27 -1.31 -6.74
C SER A 107 30.44 -2.16 -5.49
N SER A 108 31.69 -2.54 -5.20
CA SER A 108 32.08 -3.05 -3.88
C SER A 108 32.02 -1.96 -2.79
N THR A 109 31.75 -0.69 -3.16
CA THR A 109 31.77 0.48 -2.28
C THR A 109 30.41 0.85 -1.69
N LEU A 110 29.34 0.13 -2.03
CA LEU A 110 28.00 0.43 -1.53
C LEU A 110 27.94 0.21 -0.01
N THR A 111 27.71 1.29 0.74
CA THR A 111 27.60 1.28 2.20
C THR A 111 26.16 1.45 2.68
N HIS A 112 25.31 2.08 1.87
CA HIS A 112 23.90 2.33 2.18
C HIS A 112 22.98 1.88 1.05
N LEU A 113 22.01 1.03 1.37
CA LEU A 113 20.98 0.57 0.44
C LEU A 113 19.59 0.73 1.05
N CYS A 114 18.71 1.47 0.36
CA CYS A 114 17.28 1.54 0.64
C CYS A 114 16.52 1.01 -0.58
N ILE A 115 15.68 -0.01 -0.40
CA ILE A 115 15.01 -0.66 -1.53
C ILE A 115 13.65 -1.26 -1.14
N ASN A 116 12.76 -1.36 -2.13
CA ASN A 116 11.57 -2.18 -2.04
C ASN A 116 11.87 -3.56 -2.62
N THR A 117 11.64 -4.64 -1.86
CA THR A 117 11.77 -6.01 -2.36
C THR A 117 10.40 -6.67 -2.47
N TYR A 118 10.29 -7.64 -3.37
CA TYR A 118 9.04 -8.34 -3.57
C TYR A 118 8.75 -9.26 -2.37
N ASN A 119 9.75 -10.04 -1.93
CA ASN A 119 9.64 -10.91 -0.76
C ASN A 119 10.87 -10.79 0.18
N LEU A 120 10.88 -11.59 1.24
CA LEU A 120 11.98 -11.64 2.20
C LEU A 120 13.22 -12.33 1.61
N ASP A 121 13.05 -13.34 0.76
CA ASP A 121 14.16 -14.06 0.12
C ASP A 121 15.01 -13.12 -0.76
N ASP A 122 14.36 -12.20 -1.47
CA ASP A 122 15.04 -11.13 -2.19
C ASP A 122 15.84 -10.23 -1.24
N CYS A 123 15.35 -9.95 -0.03
CA CYS A 123 16.15 -9.24 0.97
C CYS A 123 17.36 -10.09 1.41
N LEU A 124 17.15 -11.39 1.60
CA LEU A 124 18.19 -12.33 2.03
C LEU A 124 19.30 -12.46 0.97
N HIS A 125 18.96 -12.48 -0.31
CA HIS A 125 19.94 -12.50 -1.40
C HIS A 125 20.82 -11.24 -1.47
N LEU A 126 20.39 -10.09 -0.91
CA LEU A 126 21.28 -8.91 -0.75
C LEU A 126 22.33 -9.11 0.35
N LEU A 127 22.06 -10.02 1.29
CA LEU A 127 22.85 -10.26 2.48
C LEU A 127 23.79 -11.47 2.36
N ASP A 128 23.85 -12.12 1.20
CA ASP A 128 24.67 -13.31 0.94
C ASP A 128 26.19 -13.05 0.87
N GLY A 129 26.63 -11.86 1.28
CA GLY A 129 28.03 -11.45 1.28
C GLY A 129 28.49 -10.75 -0.02
N ARG A 130 27.64 -10.59 -1.03
CA ARG A 130 27.98 -9.83 -2.25
C ARG A 130 28.23 -8.33 -1.99
N LEU A 131 27.59 -7.76 -0.96
CA LEU A 131 27.73 -6.35 -0.56
C LEU A 131 28.59 -6.20 0.71
N LYS A 132 29.91 -6.47 0.60
CA LYS A 132 30.81 -6.56 1.76
C LYS A 132 30.96 -5.27 2.58
N GLN A 133 30.79 -4.10 1.96
CA GLN A 133 30.89 -2.80 2.63
C GLN A 133 29.54 -2.27 3.13
N LEU A 134 28.45 -3.00 2.93
CA LEU A 134 27.13 -2.57 3.36
C LEU A 134 27.08 -2.45 4.87
N THR A 135 26.78 -1.25 5.36
CA THR A 135 26.59 -0.97 6.79
C THR A 135 25.16 -0.60 7.12
N THR A 136 24.40 -0.11 6.13
CA THR A 136 22.99 0.27 6.28
C THR A 136 22.13 -0.39 5.23
N LEU A 137 21.11 -1.12 5.67
CA LEU A 137 20.11 -1.72 4.80
C LEU A 137 18.69 -1.34 5.26
N ILE A 138 17.91 -0.75 4.37
CA ILE A 138 16.51 -0.38 4.59
C ILE A 138 15.65 -1.08 3.55
N VAL A 139 14.76 -1.96 4.01
CA VAL A 139 13.93 -2.79 3.15
C VAL A 139 12.46 -2.55 3.44
N ARG A 140 11.69 -2.40 2.36
CA ARG A 140 10.23 -2.41 2.40
C ARG A 140 9.73 -3.62 1.64
N LEU A 141 9.01 -4.50 2.32
CA LEU A 141 8.42 -5.70 1.72
C LEU A 141 7.03 -5.39 1.18
N GLN A 142 6.80 -5.71 -0.09
CA GLN A 142 5.48 -5.60 -0.72
C GLN A 142 4.64 -6.87 -0.54
N TYR A 143 5.29 -8.02 -0.59
CA TYR A 143 4.67 -9.33 -0.44
C TYR A 143 5.54 -10.20 0.47
N ILE A 144 4.95 -11.29 0.95
CA ILE A 144 5.70 -12.32 1.66
C ILE A 144 5.37 -13.64 1.00
N HIS A 145 6.38 -14.15 0.31
CA HIS A 145 6.53 -15.57 0.07
C HIS A 145 7.75 -15.99 0.90
N PHE A 146 7.61 -17.05 1.70
CA PHE A 146 8.73 -17.58 2.45
C PHE A 146 9.29 -18.80 1.71
N SER A 147 10.61 -18.84 1.55
CA SER A 147 11.33 -20.07 1.27
C SER A 147 12.31 -20.38 2.42
N SER A 148 12.90 -21.56 2.39
CA SER A 148 13.78 -22.10 3.43
C SER A 148 15.19 -21.48 3.47
N ILE A 149 15.44 -20.37 2.76
CA ILE A 149 16.78 -19.81 2.54
C ILE A 149 17.46 -19.30 3.83
N VAL A 150 16.68 -18.94 4.86
CA VAL A 150 17.21 -18.44 6.15
C VAL A 150 18.24 -19.39 6.77
N HIS A 151 18.16 -20.70 6.51
CA HIS A 151 19.05 -21.67 7.13
C HIS A 151 20.50 -21.61 6.63
N ASN A 152 20.78 -21.08 5.43
CA ASN A 152 22.09 -21.22 4.77
C ASN A 152 23.00 -19.98 4.83
N MET A 153 22.68 -18.96 5.63
CA MET A 153 23.48 -17.74 5.71
C MET A 153 24.46 -17.72 6.87
N ASP A 154 25.64 -18.29 6.66
CA ASP A 154 26.72 -18.31 7.65
C ASP A 154 27.51 -16.98 7.73
N ASN A 155 27.39 -16.10 6.71
CA ASN A 155 28.17 -14.87 6.60
C ASN A 155 27.29 -13.64 6.28
N LEU A 156 26.47 -13.20 7.23
CA LEU A 156 25.76 -11.92 7.09
C LEU A 156 26.76 -10.75 7.13
N PRO A 157 26.53 -9.68 6.35
CA PRO A 157 27.32 -8.45 6.46
C PRO A 157 27.21 -7.86 7.86
N LYS A 158 28.29 -7.22 8.32
CA LYS A 158 28.33 -6.51 9.61
C LYS A 158 27.56 -5.19 9.51
N LEU A 159 26.25 -5.28 9.40
CA LEU A 159 25.36 -4.13 9.36
C LEU A 159 25.40 -3.41 10.72
N LYS A 160 25.46 -2.08 10.66
CA LYS A 160 25.22 -1.18 11.79
C LYS A 160 23.75 -0.77 11.86
N CYS A 161 23.11 -0.62 10.70
CA CYS A 161 21.73 -0.15 10.60
C CYS A 161 20.90 -1.13 9.76
N PHE A 162 19.79 -1.60 10.32
CA PHE A 162 18.83 -2.42 9.60
C PHE A 162 17.41 -1.90 9.81
N SER A 163 16.68 -1.73 8.72
CA SER A 163 15.26 -1.40 8.77
C SER A 163 14.47 -2.38 7.92
N LEU A 164 13.46 -3.00 8.52
CA LEU A 164 12.53 -3.87 7.84
C LEU A 164 11.11 -3.35 8.04
N LYS A 165 10.47 -2.93 6.96
CA LYS A 165 9.06 -2.50 6.96
C LYS A 165 8.23 -3.45 6.13
N CYS A 166 7.36 -4.20 6.78
CA CYS A 166 6.43 -5.12 6.16
C CYS A 166 4.99 -4.70 6.46
N TYR A 167 4.30 -4.24 5.43
CA TYR A 167 2.90 -3.78 5.56
C TYR A 167 1.90 -4.91 5.34
N VAL A 168 2.36 -6.08 4.88
CA VAL A 168 1.56 -7.31 4.76
C VAL A 168 1.74 -8.19 6.00
N GLN A 169 0.81 -9.13 6.21
CA GLN A 169 0.85 -10.04 7.35
C GLN A 169 1.90 -11.16 7.16
N ILE A 170 2.68 -11.42 8.21
CA ILE A 170 3.75 -12.43 8.34
C ILE A 170 3.21 -13.61 9.14
N CYS A 171 3.29 -14.84 8.62
CA CYS A 171 2.90 -16.04 9.38
C CYS A 171 4.07 -16.78 10.05
N GLN A 172 5.32 -16.44 9.73
CA GLN A 172 6.51 -17.21 10.13
C GLN A 172 7.55 -16.33 10.85
N TYR A 173 7.08 -15.48 11.76
CA TYR A 173 7.96 -14.54 12.45
C TYR A 173 9.07 -15.26 13.24
N ASP A 174 8.70 -16.30 14.00
CA ASP A 174 9.61 -17.03 14.88
C ASP A 174 10.60 -17.92 14.10
N GLU A 175 10.22 -18.38 12.89
CA GLU A 175 11.06 -19.25 12.05
C GLU A 175 11.96 -18.49 11.08
N THR A 176 11.59 -17.26 10.68
CA THR A 176 12.30 -16.53 9.61
C THR A 176 12.89 -15.21 10.07
N ILE A 177 12.06 -14.30 10.59
CA ILE A 177 12.48 -12.95 10.95
C ILE A 177 13.36 -13.00 12.19
N LEU A 178 12.93 -13.71 13.23
CA LEU A 178 13.66 -13.75 14.49
C LEU A 178 15.05 -14.40 14.36
N PRO A 179 15.24 -15.56 13.70
CA PRO A 179 16.57 -16.14 13.50
C PRO A 179 17.50 -15.24 12.67
N LEU A 180 16.96 -14.53 11.67
CA LEU A 180 17.72 -13.54 10.90
C LEU A 180 18.22 -12.41 11.82
N LEU A 181 17.32 -11.83 12.61
CA LEU A 181 17.64 -10.74 13.54
C LEU A 181 18.69 -11.19 14.57
N ARG A 182 18.55 -12.38 15.17
CA ARG A 182 19.51 -12.92 16.15
C ARG A 182 20.94 -13.06 15.58
N ARG A 183 21.10 -13.23 14.26
CA ARG A 183 22.41 -13.30 13.59
C ARG A 183 23.04 -11.92 13.34
N MET A 184 22.27 -10.84 13.46
CA MET A 184 22.74 -9.46 13.22
C MET A 184 23.25 -8.78 14.51
N SER A 185 24.21 -9.40 15.19
CA SER A 185 24.69 -8.98 16.51
C SER A 185 25.48 -7.66 16.56
N TYR A 186 25.85 -7.11 15.39
CA TYR A 186 26.58 -5.83 15.26
C TYR A 186 25.66 -4.62 15.04
N LEU A 187 24.33 -4.82 15.07
CA LEU A 187 23.40 -3.71 14.84
C LEU A 187 23.46 -2.69 15.98
N GLU A 188 23.65 -1.43 15.59
CA GLU A 188 23.54 -0.25 16.43
C GLU A 188 22.13 0.35 16.34
N ASN A 189 21.49 0.26 15.16
CA ASN A 189 20.16 0.80 14.89
C ASN A 189 19.26 -0.24 14.22
N LEU A 190 18.09 -0.49 14.82
CA LEU A 190 17.07 -1.40 14.29
C LEU A 190 15.74 -0.67 14.16
N THR A 191 15.12 -0.76 12.98
CA THR A 191 13.77 -0.25 12.73
C THR A 191 12.84 -1.32 12.19
N LEU A 192 11.80 -1.69 12.93
CA LEU A 192 10.86 -2.76 12.55
C LEU A 192 9.43 -2.23 12.41
N TYR A 193 8.80 -2.46 11.27
CA TYR A 193 7.34 -2.34 11.12
C TYR A 193 6.82 -3.69 10.67
N LEU A 194 6.18 -4.44 11.57
CA LEU A 194 5.79 -5.83 11.34
C LEU A 194 4.31 -6.05 11.68
N ARG A 195 3.65 -6.86 10.86
CA ARG A 195 2.30 -7.37 11.11
C ARG A 195 2.38 -8.88 11.08
N ILE A 196 2.07 -9.56 12.18
CA ILE A 196 2.33 -10.98 12.41
C ILE A 196 1.00 -11.68 12.67
N LYS A 197 0.74 -12.78 11.98
CA LYS A 197 -0.45 -13.61 12.11
C LYS A 197 -0.04 -15.03 12.50
N ASN A 198 -0.96 -15.81 13.06
CA ASN A 198 -0.79 -17.24 13.35
C ASN A 198 0.37 -17.53 14.31
N ARG A 199 0.59 -16.63 15.28
CA ARG A 199 1.50 -16.87 16.39
C ARG A 199 0.68 -17.28 17.61
N ASP A 200 1.15 -18.25 18.36
CA ASP A 200 0.43 -18.79 19.53
C ASP A 200 0.33 -17.78 20.69
N THR A 201 1.15 -16.73 20.70
CA THR A 201 1.17 -15.70 21.73
C THR A 201 1.40 -14.32 21.15
N PHE A 202 0.94 -13.28 21.85
CA PHE A 202 1.30 -11.90 21.53
C PHE A 202 2.79 -11.63 21.76
N ILE A 203 3.34 -10.70 20.99
CA ILE A 203 4.65 -10.14 21.27
C ILE A 203 4.46 -9.05 22.31
N ASP A 204 5.02 -9.29 23.48
CA ASP A 204 4.99 -8.37 24.62
C ASP A 204 6.38 -7.80 24.91
N LYS A 205 6.47 -7.08 26.03
CA LYS A 205 7.73 -6.54 26.54
C LYS A 205 8.80 -7.62 26.69
N ILE A 206 8.45 -8.69 27.38
CA ILE A 206 9.38 -9.73 27.83
C ILE A 206 9.96 -10.45 26.62
N HIS A 207 9.11 -10.72 25.62
CA HIS A 207 9.56 -11.25 24.34
C HIS A 207 10.59 -10.34 23.68
N LEU A 208 10.34 -9.04 23.54
CA LEU A 208 11.31 -8.13 22.90
C LEU A 208 12.64 -8.03 23.68
N GLU A 209 12.59 -8.05 25.02
CA GLU A 209 13.81 -8.07 25.84
C GLU A 209 14.62 -9.36 25.62
N ASN A 210 13.96 -10.52 25.69
CA ASN A 210 14.63 -11.81 25.54
C ASN A 210 15.12 -12.08 24.12
N GLU A 211 14.42 -11.56 23.11
CA GLU A 211 14.63 -11.97 21.73
C GLU A 211 15.38 -10.98 20.86
N ILE A 212 15.37 -9.70 21.24
CA ILE A 212 16.09 -8.65 20.51
C ILE A 212 17.28 -8.17 21.33
N HIS A 213 17.05 -7.69 22.56
CA HIS A 213 18.12 -7.06 23.35
C HIS A 213 19.22 -8.04 23.77
N VAL A 214 18.87 -9.28 24.12
CA VAL A 214 19.87 -10.31 24.48
C VAL A 214 20.83 -10.61 23.32
N TYR A 215 20.32 -10.60 22.08
CA TYR A 215 21.09 -10.99 20.89
C TYR A 215 21.78 -9.81 20.18
N MET A 216 21.40 -8.57 20.51
CA MET A 216 21.93 -7.35 19.90
C MET A 216 22.51 -6.40 20.97
N PRO A 217 23.64 -6.75 21.61
CA PRO A 217 24.19 -5.96 22.73
C PRO A 217 24.68 -4.56 22.32
N GLN A 218 24.87 -4.30 21.02
CA GLN A 218 25.29 -3.00 20.49
C GLN A 218 24.10 -2.10 20.13
N LEU A 219 22.86 -2.57 20.31
CA LEU A 219 21.67 -1.86 19.87
C LEU A 219 21.43 -0.61 20.74
N HIS A 220 21.63 0.56 20.13
CA HIS A 220 21.45 1.86 20.78
C HIS A 220 20.08 2.47 20.47
N LEU A 221 19.58 2.26 19.25
CA LEU A 221 18.28 2.74 18.81
C LEU A 221 17.42 1.60 18.32
N PHE A 222 16.29 1.39 18.99
CA PHE A 222 15.28 0.42 18.57
C PHE A 222 13.93 1.11 18.34
N THR A 223 13.59 1.33 17.07
CA THR A 223 12.31 1.92 16.67
C THR A 223 11.40 0.83 16.12
N PHE A 224 10.20 0.64 16.68
CA PHE A 224 9.36 -0.47 16.24
C PHE A 224 7.86 -0.18 16.31
N TYR A 225 7.12 -0.85 15.43
CA TYR A 225 5.69 -1.11 15.51
C TYR A 225 5.49 -2.57 15.12
N ILE A 226 5.01 -3.38 16.06
CA ILE A 226 4.79 -4.81 15.88
C ILE A 226 3.34 -5.09 16.24
N CYS A 227 2.57 -5.57 15.27
CA CYS A 227 1.17 -5.90 15.43
C CYS A 227 1.01 -7.42 15.31
N THR A 228 0.55 -8.09 16.35
CA THR A 228 0.26 -9.53 16.36
C THR A 228 -1.24 -9.77 16.31
N TYR A 229 -1.67 -10.63 15.38
CA TYR A 229 -3.04 -11.09 15.19
C TYR A 229 -3.15 -12.52 15.73
N ASP A 230 -4.02 -12.71 16.71
CA ASP A 230 -4.32 -14.01 17.29
C ASP A 230 -5.73 -14.44 16.89
N ASN A 231 -5.82 -15.59 16.20
CA ASN A 231 -7.07 -16.17 15.74
C ASN A 231 -7.60 -17.25 16.70
N THR A 232 -6.93 -17.50 17.83
CA THR A 232 -7.39 -18.49 18.79
C THR A 232 -8.69 -18.02 19.43
N VAL A 233 -9.75 -18.77 19.17
CA VAL A 233 -11.14 -18.49 19.58
C VAL A 233 -11.29 -18.40 21.11
N ASP A 234 -10.32 -18.91 21.86
CA ASP A 234 -10.36 -19.03 23.32
C ASP A 234 -10.00 -17.76 24.11
N LEU A 235 -9.53 -16.70 23.44
CA LEU A 235 -9.08 -15.46 24.10
C LEU A 235 -10.20 -14.54 24.61
N PHE A 236 -11.47 -14.86 24.36
CA PHE A 236 -12.61 -14.16 24.96
C PHE A 236 -12.64 -14.24 26.51
N ARG A 237 -11.72 -14.98 27.14
CA ARG A 237 -11.69 -15.16 28.59
C ARG A 237 -10.68 -14.32 29.38
N TYR A 238 -9.67 -13.65 28.79
CA TYR A 238 -8.49 -13.33 29.62
C TYR A 238 -7.67 -12.03 29.40
N VAL A 239 -8.21 -10.95 28.83
CA VAL A 239 -7.54 -9.64 29.00
C VAL A 239 -8.52 -8.62 29.59
N PRO A 240 -8.46 -8.37 30.91
CA PRO A 240 -9.16 -7.26 31.52
C PRO A 240 -8.75 -5.97 30.80
N SER A 241 -9.74 -5.22 30.33
CA SER A 241 -9.57 -3.91 29.66
C SER A 241 -8.81 -2.87 30.51
N GLN A 242 -8.60 -3.14 31.79
CA GLN A 242 -7.88 -2.29 32.73
C GLN A 242 -6.35 -2.37 32.58
N ASP A 243 -5.79 -3.48 32.05
CA ASP A 243 -4.33 -3.59 31.82
C ASP A 243 -3.89 -2.95 30.49
N ILE A 244 -4.84 -2.58 29.63
CA ILE A 244 -4.61 -1.86 28.37
C ILE A 244 -4.29 -0.37 28.63
N GLN A 245 -4.51 0.11 29.87
CA GLN A 245 -4.28 1.51 30.21
C GLN A 245 -2.90 1.77 30.83
N ARG A 246 -2.14 2.60 30.09
CA ARG A 246 -1.30 3.68 30.63
C ARG A 246 0.10 3.41 31.16
N ASN A 247 0.62 2.19 31.14
CA ASN A 247 2.01 2.03 31.55
C ASN A 247 2.92 2.15 30.32
N ALA A 248 3.39 3.37 30.07
CA ALA A 248 4.58 3.59 29.27
C ALA A 248 5.70 2.75 29.89
N THR A 249 5.95 1.60 29.29
CA THR A 249 6.94 0.65 29.74
C THR A 249 8.23 0.88 28.97
N TYR A 250 9.33 0.35 29.48
CA TYR A 250 10.64 0.45 28.84
C TYR A 250 11.06 -0.92 28.34
N VAL A 251 11.62 -0.97 27.13
CA VAL A 251 12.34 -2.14 26.56
C VAL A 251 13.76 -1.68 26.33
N GLY A 252 14.69 -2.13 27.19
CA GLY A 252 16.00 -1.49 27.34
C GLY A 252 15.83 -0.02 27.77
N HIS A 253 16.37 0.92 26.99
CA HIS A 253 16.24 2.36 27.23
C HIS A 253 15.06 3.02 26.50
N GLN A 254 14.30 2.26 25.69
CA GLN A 254 13.26 2.80 24.81
C GLN A 254 11.88 2.76 25.48
N ARG A 255 11.18 3.90 25.52
CA ARG A 255 9.77 3.96 25.93
C ARG A 255 8.89 3.30 24.88
N MET A 256 7.85 2.60 25.31
CA MET A 256 6.88 1.98 24.44
C MET A 256 5.44 2.11 24.94
N ALA A 257 4.50 1.86 24.03
CA ALA A 257 3.08 1.77 24.30
C ALA A 257 2.51 0.50 23.64
N THR A 258 1.38 0.05 24.20
CA THR A 258 0.64 -1.11 23.71
C THR A 258 -0.81 -0.72 23.47
N ILE A 259 -1.40 -1.25 22.39
CA ILE A 259 -2.82 -1.15 22.06
C ILE A 259 -3.33 -2.58 21.88
N ILE A 260 -4.42 -2.93 22.55
CA ILE A 260 -5.10 -4.21 22.34
C ILE A 260 -6.50 -3.91 21.83
N ASN A 261 -6.84 -4.49 20.69
CA ASN A 261 -8.14 -4.36 20.04
C ASN A 261 -8.74 -5.72 19.74
N TYR A 262 -10.06 -5.77 19.61
CA TYR A 262 -10.78 -6.92 19.10
C TYR A 262 -11.38 -6.52 17.76
N ILE A 263 -11.00 -7.22 16.70
CA ILE A 263 -11.52 -6.93 15.35
C ILE A 263 -12.34 -8.11 14.87
N ASN A 264 -13.46 -7.82 14.20
CA ASN A 264 -14.20 -8.87 13.51
C ASN A 264 -13.52 -9.12 12.16
N SER A 265 -12.97 -10.30 11.96
CA SER A 265 -12.74 -10.82 10.61
C SER A 265 -14.06 -11.43 10.10
N TYR A 266 -14.20 -11.65 8.79
CA TYR A 266 -15.43 -12.18 8.20
C TYR A 266 -15.89 -13.53 8.78
N ILE A 267 -15.00 -14.24 9.48
CA ILE A 267 -15.23 -15.60 9.98
C ILE A 267 -15.10 -15.64 11.51
N ASP A 268 -14.12 -14.92 12.09
CA ASP A 268 -13.83 -14.96 13.53
C ASP A 268 -13.46 -13.59 14.12
N CYS A 269 -13.68 -13.43 15.43
CA CYS A 269 -13.10 -12.31 16.17
C CYS A 269 -11.61 -12.57 16.39
N THR A 270 -10.77 -11.70 15.85
CA THR A 270 -9.32 -11.74 15.99
C THR A 270 -8.91 -10.73 17.04
N ALA A 271 -8.18 -11.17 18.06
CA ALA A 271 -7.55 -10.25 19.00
C ALA A 271 -6.26 -9.70 18.36
N VAL A 272 -6.06 -8.39 18.49
CA VAL A 272 -4.94 -7.67 17.89
C VAL A 272 -4.18 -6.95 18.99
N CYS A 273 -2.91 -7.29 19.15
CA CYS A 273 -2.01 -6.59 20.05
C CYS A 273 -0.97 -5.83 19.22
N SER A 274 -0.94 -4.51 19.35
CA SER A 274 0.07 -3.63 18.74
C SER A 274 0.98 -3.06 19.81
N ILE A 275 2.28 -3.31 19.70
CA ILE A 275 3.31 -2.74 20.57
C ILE A 275 4.24 -1.85 19.75
N PHE A 276 4.59 -0.68 20.26
CA PHE A 276 5.42 0.29 19.51
C PHE A 276 6.26 1.21 20.37
N SER A 277 7.38 1.65 19.83
CA SER A 277 8.28 2.63 20.44
C SER A 277 7.68 4.05 20.44
N LEU A 278 7.97 4.82 21.49
CA LEU A 278 7.62 6.23 21.63
C LEU A 278 8.86 7.14 21.54
N PRO A 279 8.81 8.27 20.81
CA PRO A 279 7.68 8.73 20.00
C PRO A 279 7.43 7.80 18.80
N PHE A 280 6.16 7.67 18.40
CA PHE A 280 5.81 6.85 17.24
C PHE A 280 6.41 7.46 15.98
N ALA A 281 7.20 6.69 15.23
CA ALA A 281 8.06 7.20 14.15
C ALA A 281 7.64 6.74 12.74
N PHE A 282 6.48 6.09 12.61
CA PHE A 282 6.00 5.56 11.33
C PHE A 282 4.91 6.43 10.72
N ASP A 283 4.79 6.35 9.40
CA ASP A 283 3.81 7.08 8.59
C ASP A 283 2.45 6.39 8.52
N ARG A 284 2.40 5.12 8.96
CA ARG A 284 1.20 4.28 8.94
C ARG A 284 0.92 3.73 10.32
N LEU A 285 -0.36 3.64 10.67
CA LEU A 285 -0.82 2.92 11.84
C LEU A 285 -2.10 2.17 11.47
N GLU A 286 -2.12 0.88 11.74
CA GLU A 286 -3.19 -0.01 11.29
C GLU A 286 -3.88 -0.72 12.44
N SER A 287 -5.14 -1.10 12.22
CA SER A 287 -5.96 -1.90 13.13
C SER A 287 -6.13 -1.28 14.53
N ILE A 288 -6.40 0.03 14.58
CA ILE A 288 -6.80 0.70 15.84
C ILE A 288 -8.32 0.60 16.05
N GLY A 289 -8.75 0.24 17.25
CA GLY A 289 -10.15 0.25 17.69
C GLY A 289 -10.53 1.49 18.50
N ASN A 290 -11.64 1.42 19.22
CA ASN A 290 -12.19 2.51 20.05
C ASN A 290 -11.24 2.97 21.17
N ILE A 291 -10.31 2.10 21.59
CA ILE A 291 -9.38 2.36 22.68
C ILE A 291 -7.97 2.50 22.10
N PHE A 292 -7.40 3.70 22.22
CA PHE A 292 -6.01 3.97 21.87
C PHE A 292 -5.46 5.06 22.81
N PRO A 293 -4.13 5.10 23.04
CA PRO A 293 -3.53 6.02 23.99
C PRO A 293 -3.72 7.48 23.55
N ASP A 294 -3.87 8.35 24.55
CA ASP A 294 -3.94 9.80 24.35
C ASP A 294 -2.55 10.37 24.05
N ILE A 295 -2.06 10.09 22.84
CA ILE A 295 -0.78 10.55 22.30
C ILE A 295 -0.98 11.14 20.91
N VAL A 296 -0.14 12.11 20.56
CA VAL A 296 -0.14 12.72 19.23
C VAL A 296 0.80 11.95 18.31
N PHE A 297 0.23 11.29 17.31
CA PHE A 297 0.94 10.55 16.27
C PHE A 297 1.39 11.48 15.14
N LYS A 298 2.43 12.28 15.41
CA LYS A 298 2.88 13.38 14.55
C LYS A 298 3.20 12.99 13.10
N TYR A 299 3.64 11.75 12.85
CA TYR A 299 4.09 11.32 11.51
C TYR A 299 3.05 10.48 10.76
N VAL A 300 1.95 10.07 11.41
CA VAL A 300 0.97 9.16 10.80
C VAL A 300 0.15 9.93 9.78
N THR A 301 0.24 9.47 8.52
CA THR A 301 -0.52 9.98 7.37
C THR A 301 -1.51 8.96 6.82
N TYR A 302 -1.39 7.68 7.20
CA TYR A 302 -2.33 6.62 6.88
C TYR A 302 -2.82 5.94 8.16
N LEU A 303 -4.15 5.91 8.34
CA LEU A 303 -4.79 5.27 9.48
C LEU A 303 -5.85 4.27 9.01
N LEU A 304 -5.76 3.04 9.52
CA LEU A 304 -6.81 2.04 9.41
C LEU A 304 -7.45 1.83 10.79
N VAL A 305 -8.75 2.15 10.89
CA VAL A 305 -9.55 1.92 12.10
C VAL A 305 -10.49 0.74 11.90
N GLN A 306 -10.53 -0.17 12.89
CA GLN A 306 -11.35 -1.37 12.87
C GLN A 306 -11.68 -1.83 14.29
N ASP A 307 -12.94 -2.18 14.54
CA ASP A 307 -13.41 -2.66 15.85
C ASP A 307 -14.65 -3.55 15.67
N VAL A 308 -14.94 -4.40 16.66
CA VAL A 308 -16.19 -5.14 16.82
C VAL A 308 -17.32 -4.26 17.37
N VAL A 309 -16.97 -3.19 18.10
CA VAL A 309 -17.91 -2.22 18.68
C VAL A 309 -18.07 -1.03 17.73
N PRO A 310 -19.29 -0.47 17.54
CA PRO A 310 -19.49 0.74 16.74
C PRO A 310 -18.58 1.91 17.15
N PHE A 311 -18.13 2.71 16.19
CA PHE A 311 -17.43 3.97 16.49
C PHE A 311 -18.43 5.09 16.72
N ASN A 312 -18.42 5.74 17.90
CA ASN A 312 -19.25 6.92 18.14
C ASN A 312 -18.61 8.17 17.52
N HIS A 313 -19.30 9.32 17.56
CA HIS A 313 -18.74 10.56 17.02
C HIS A 313 -17.50 11.03 17.80
N GLU A 314 -17.49 10.87 19.12
CA GLU A 314 -16.35 11.20 19.98
C GLU A 314 -15.05 10.49 19.56
N PHE A 315 -15.14 9.25 19.07
CA PHE A 315 -14.00 8.53 18.52
C PHE A 315 -13.32 9.31 17.38
N PHE A 316 -14.10 9.84 16.43
CA PHE A 316 -13.56 10.62 15.32
C PHE A 316 -12.96 11.95 15.79
N VAL A 317 -13.52 12.58 16.82
CA VAL A 317 -12.93 13.77 17.47
C VAL A 317 -11.58 13.43 18.13
N ARG A 318 -11.46 12.26 18.76
CA ARG A 318 -10.15 11.81 19.29
C ARG A 318 -9.16 11.52 18.17
N VAL A 319 -9.62 10.92 17.06
CA VAL A 319 -8.78 10.66 15.89
C VAL A 319 -8.28 11.97 15.28
N SER A 320 -9.12 12.99 15.08
CA SER A 320 -8.65 14.27 14.51
C SER A 320 -7.57 14.94 15.35
N ARG A 321 -7.68 14.85 16.68
CA ARG A 321 -6.68 15.40 17.61
C ARG A 321 -5.39 14.59 17.65
N ALA A 322 -5.48 13.26 17.64
CA ALA A 322 -4.34 12.36 17.73
C ALA A 322 -3.54 12.27 16.42
N PHE A 323 -4.18 12.51 15.27
CA PHE A 323 -3.59 12.32 13.94
C PHE A 323 -3.64 13.63 13.10
N PRO A 324 -2.88 14.67 13.48
CA PRO A 324 -2.99 15.99 12.87
C PRO A 324 -2.55 16.06 11.39
N LEU A 325 -1.77 15.09 10.89
CA LEU A 325 -1.32 15.00 9.49
C LEU A 325 -2.03 13.89 8.70
N LEU A 326 -3.18 13.43 9.19
CA LEU A 326 -3.90 12.32 8.57
C LEU A 326 -4.33 12.66 7.14
N ASN A 327 -3.83 11.87 6.19
CA ASN A 327 -4.08 12.05 4.76
C ASN A 327 -5.00 10.95 4.18
N ASN A 328 -4.90 9.73 4.74
CA ASN A 328 -5.65 8.57 4.28
C ASN A 328 -6.34 7.92 5.49
N LEU A 329 -7.66 7.84 5.48
CA LEU A 329 -8.45 7.18 6.51
C LEU A 329 -9.20 6.01 5.90
N ARG A 330 -9.03 4.82 6.48
CA ARG A 330 -9.83 3.64 6.16
C ARG A 330 -10.61 3.19 7.38
N VAL A 331 -11.91 3.02 7.22
CA VAL A 331 -12.83 2.60 8.29
C VAL A 331 -13.39 1.22 7.96
N ILE A 332 -13.23 0.27 8.88
CA ILE A 332 -13.80 -1.07 8.77
C ILE A 332 -14.66 -1.32 10.01
N ASN A 333 -15.97 -1.16 9.88
CA ASN A 333 -16.91 -1.46 10.95
C ASN A 333 -18.31 -1.64 10.38
N THR A 334 -18.83 -2.85 10.37
CA THR A 334 -20.15 -3.14 9.79
C THR A 334 -21.30 -2.87 10.75
N LYS A 335 -21.02 -2.55 12.02
CA LYS A 335 -22.05 -2.29 13.03
C LYS A 335 -22.57 -0.86 12.92
N SER A 336 -23.89 -0.71 12.95
CA SER A 336 -24.57 0.59 12.97
C SER A 336 -24.27 1.34 14.27
N GLN A 337 -24.11 2.66 14.17
CA GLN A 337 -23.96 3.54 15.33
C GLN A 337 -25.24 3.56 16.18
N SER A 338 -26.41 3.40 15.57
CA SER A 338 -27.72 3.37 16.24
C SER A 338 -27.96 2.12 17.09
N ALA A 339 -27.29 1.00 16.76
CA ALA A 339 -27.41 -0.25 17.49
C ALA A 339 -26.75 -0.21 18.89
N SER A 340 -25.99 0.84 19.19
CA SER A 340 -25.28 1.04 20.47
C SER A 340 -26.19 1.48 21.63
N ASN A 341 -27.46 1.81 21.34
CA ASN A 341 -28.38 2.45 22.28
C ASN A 341 -29.19 1.50 23.18
N VAL A 342 -28.54 0.55 23.86
CA VAL A 342 -29.26 -0.14 24.96
C VAL A 342 -28.63 0.04 26.33
N ASN A 343 -27.30 0.08 26.55
CA ASN A 343 -26.77 0.09 27.93
C ASN A 343 -25.34 0.64 28.16
N ALA A 344 -24.94 1.83 27.68
CA ALA A 344 -23.62 2.37 28.05
C ALA A 344 -23.57 3.90 28.22
N PHE A 345 -23.58 4.31 29.49
CA PHE A 345 -23.07 5.56 30.07
C PHE A 345 -23.73 6.92 29.68
N SER A 346 -24.54 7.39 30.63
CA SER A 346 -25.05 8.75 30.89
C SER A 346 -25.83 9.47 29.80
N SER A 347 -27.10 9.65 30.11
CA SER A 347 -28.15 10.42 29.45
C SER A 347 -27.94 11.95 29.41
N ASP A 348 -26.71 12.44 29.22
CA ASP A 348 -26.45 13.86 28.95
C ASP A 348 -26.36 14.09 27.43
N TYR A 349 -27.48 13.82 26.74
CA TYR A 349 -27.66 13.92 25.28
C TYR A 349 -27.62 15.35 24.71
N THR A 350 -26.96 16.30 25.37
CA THR A 350 -26.74 17.68 24.88
C THR A 350 -25.27 18.09 24.87
N GLN A 351 -24.33 17.17 25.06
CA GLN A 351 -22.93 17.47 24.78
C GLN A 351 -22.76 17.61 23.26
N SER A 352 -22.82 18.85 22.79
CA SER A 352 -22.38 19.25 21.45
C SER A 352 -20.91 18.89 21.34
N TYR A 353 -20.62 17.68 20.88
CA TYR A 353 -19.26 17.29 20.55
C TYR A 353 -18.70 18.27 19.51
N ALA A 354 -17.42 18.59 19.64
CA ALA A 354 -16.73 19.43 18.68
C ALA A 354 -16.73 18.78 17.30
N ILE A 355 -16.77 19.59 16.24
CA ILE A 355 -16.61 19.12 14.86
C ILE A 355 -15.25 18.40 14.75
N ALA A 356 -15.24 17.21 14.17
CA ALA A 356 -14.00 16.50 13.88
C ALA A 356 -13.33 17.11 12.64
N GLU A 357 -12.19 17.78 12.82
CA GLU A 357 -11.49 18.46 11.72
C GLU A 357 -10.38 17.58 11.12
N TYR A 358 -10.45 17.34 9.82
CA TYR A 358 -9.44 16.59 9.07
C TYR A 358 -8.88 17.44 7.91
N PRO A 359 -8.04 18.44 8.21
CA PRO A 359 -7.61 19.43 7.23
C PRO A 359 -6.78 18.85 6.07
N TYR A 360 -6.13 17.70 6.26
CA TYR A 360 -5.25 17.08 5.25
C TYR A 360 -5.81 15.78 4.65
N LEU A 361 -7.01 15.36 5.02
CA LEU A 361 -7.57 14.09 4.54
C LEU A 361 -7.92 14.20 3.06
N THR A 362 -7.14 13.53 2.20
CA THR A 362 -7.39 13.47 0.75
C THR A 362 -8.07 12.18 0.31
N SER A 363 -7.94 11.10 1.09
CA SER A 363 -8.50 9.79 0.76
C SER A 363 -9.30 9.18 1.92
N LEU A 364 -10.53 8.77 1.64
CA LEU A 364 -11.42 8.09 2.58
C LEU A 364 -11.93 6.76 1.98
N ASP A 365 -11.69 5.64 2.67
CA ASP A 365 -12.24 4.32 2.32
C ASP A 365 -13.19 3.83 3.42
N VAL A 366 -14.47 3.73 3.08
CA VAL A 366 -15.56 3.27 3.97
C VAL A 366 -16.38 2.15 3.34
N ARG A 367 -15.86 1.46 2.29
CA ARG A 367 -16.59 0.37 1.60
C ARG A 367 -17.02 -0.77 2.52
N THR A 368 -16.27 -0.99 3.59
CA THR A 368 -16.50 -2.05 4.57
C THR A 368 -17.09 -1.51 5.88
N ALA A 369 -17.60 -0.28 5.85
CA ALA A 369 -18.21 0.37 6.99
C ALA A 369 -19.74 0.43 6.84
N CYS A 370 -20.47 0.52 7.95
CA CYS A 370 -21.89 0.86 7.96
C CYS A 370 -22.12 2.24 7.35
N ILE A 371 -23.27 2.44 6.71
CA ILE A 371 -23.66 3.70 6.06
C ILE A 371 -23.64 4.89 7.03
N ASP A 372 -23.90 4.66 8.33
CA ASP A 372 -23.87 5.69 9.37
C ASP A 372 -22.53 6.43 9.44
N TYR A 373 -21.40 5.73 9.21
CA TYR A 373 -20.08 6.34 9.22
C TYR A 373 -19.86 7.25 8.02
N LEU A 374 -20.38 6.87 6.85
CA LEU A 374 -20.37 7.71 5.66
C LEU A 374 -21.22 8.96 5.88
N GLU A 375 -22.42 8.82 6.48
CA GLU A 375 -23.26 9.96 6.83
C GLU A 375 -22.57 10.90 7.83
N GLN A 376 -21.94 10.37 8.87
CA GLN A 376 -21.26 11.19 9.86
C GLN A 376 -20.10 11.97 9.23
N ILE A 377 -19.22 11.30 8.48
CA ILE A 377 -18.01 11.92 7.95
C ILE A 377 -18.33 12.96 6.88
N LEU A 378 -19.37 12.72 6.06
CA LEU A 378 -19.77 13.68 5.03
C LEU A 378 -20.67 14.81 5.53
N ASN A 379 -21.15 14.79 6.77
CA ASN A 379 -22.00 15.85 7.33
C ASN A 379 -21.15 16.99 7.91
N GLU A 380 -21.25 18.20 7.33
CA GLU A 380 -20.49 19.39 7.76
C GLU A 380 -20.70 19.77 9.24
N THR A 381 -21.84 19.40 9.82
CA THR A 381 -22.13 19.69 11.24
C THR A 381 -21.41 18.75 12.21
N LYS A 382 -20.83 17.66 11.71
CA LYS A 382 -20.12 16.65 12.51
C LYS A 382 -18.65 16.54 12.15
N THR A 383 -18.29 16.73 10.90
CA THR A 383 -16.93 16.50 10.41
C THR A 383 -16.59 17.51 9.34
N TYR A 384 -15.35 18.01 9.33
CA TYR A 384 -14.83 18.96 8.35
C TYR A 384 -13.68 18.33 7.55
N VAL A 385 -13.88 18.10 6.24
CA VAL A 385 -12.95 17.37 5.34
C VAL A 385 -12.66 18.13 4.03
N PRO A 386 -12.06 19.34 4.12
CA PRO A 386 -11.95 20.26 2.97
C PRO A 386 -11.09 19.74 1.81
N CYS A 387 -10.16 18.83 2.08
CA CYS A 387 -9.20 18.31 1.10
C CYS A 387 -9.60 16.96 0.50
N LEU A 388 -10.80 16.44 0.79
CA LEU A 388 -11.20 15.11 0.34
C LEU A 388 -11.35 15.07 -1.19
N THR A 389 -10.47 14.31 -1.86
CA THR A 389 -10.45 14.15 -3.33
C THR A 389 -10.74 12.73 -3.78
N GLU A 390 -10.45 11.73 -2.95
CA GLU A 390 -10.65 10.30 -3.23
C GLU A 390 -11.62 9.71 -2.20
N LEU A 391 -12.84 9.36 -2.63
CA LEU A 391 -13.83 8.66 -1.81
C LEU A 391 -14.07 7.26 -2.36
N THR A 392 -13.90 6.28 -1.50
CA THR A 392 -14.07 4.86 -1.82
C THR A 392 -15.19 4.30 -0.96
N THR A 393 -16.36 4.05 -1.56
CA THR A 393 -17.58 3.62 -0.87
C THR A 393 -18.50 2.81 -1.81
N ASP A 394 -19.54 2.20 -1.25
CA ASP A 394 -20.64 1.62 -2.01
C ASP A 394 -21.53 2.71 -2.62
N TYR A 395 -21.88 2.57 -3.90
CA TYR A 395 -22.64 3.60 -4.64
C TYR A 395 -24.04 3.82 -4.06
N GLN A 396 -24.74 2.75 -3.66
CA GLN A 396 -26.09 2.86 -3.10
C GLN A 396 -26.07 3.62 -1.77
N SER A 397 -25.08 3.32 -0.93
CA SER A 397 -24.83 4.01 0.33
C SER A 397 -24.56 5.50 0.11
N LEU A 398 -23.72 5.85 -0.87
CA LEU A 398 -23.45 7.25 -1.22
C LEU A 398 -24.72 7.97 -1.72
N ARG A 399 -25.50 7.31 -2.59
CA ARG A 399 -26.74 7.85 -3.13
C ARG A 399 -27.76 8.16 -2.03
N ILE A 400 -27.89 7.27 -1.04
CA ILE A 400 -28.78 7.46 0.11
C ILE A 400 -28.31 8.64 0.97
N VAL A 401 -27.04 8.66 1.40
CA VAL A 401 -26.49 9.70 2.30
C VAL A 401 -26.59 11.09 1.69
N THR A 402 -26.31 11.20 0.38
CA THR A 402 -26.31 12.47 -0.36
C THR A 402 -27.71 12.87 -0.86
N LYS A 403 -28.74 12.05 -0.64
CA LYS A 403 -30.08 12.21 -1.24
C LYS A 403 -30.02 12.44 -2.75
N ASN A 404 -29.35 11.53 -3.47
CA ASN A 404 -29.03 11.66 -4.90
C ASN A 404 -28.22 12.95 -5.20
N PHE A 405 -27.19 13.24 -4.41
CA PHE A 405 -26.33 14.42 -4.56
C PHE A 405 -27.06 15.78 -4.43
N ARG A 406 -28.21 15.81 -3.74
CA ARG A 406 -29.00 17.04 -3.52
C ARG A 406 -28.86 17.63 -2.11
N ARG A 407 -28.16 16.95 -1.20
CA ARG A 407 -28.00 17.37 0.20
C ARG A 407 -26.86 18.39 0.34
N GLU A 408 -27.20 19.64 0.65
CA GLU A 408 -26.26 20.77 0.73
C GLU A 408 -25.16 20.58 1.78
N GLU A 409 -25.50 20.01 2.95
CA GLU A 409 -24.52 19.79 4.03
C GLU A 409 -23.38 18.86 3.59
N THR A 410 -23.65 17.98 2.63
CA THR A 410 -22.70 17.02 2.07
C THR A 410 -21.82 17.67 1.01
N ARG A 411 -22.40 18.58 0.22
CA ARG A 411 -21.75 19.29 -0.89
C ARG A 411 -20.75 20.34 -0.42
N ARG A 412 -21.02 21.00 0.72
CA ARG A 412 -20.10 22.01 1.28
C ARG A 412 -18.90 21.39 1.99
N ASN A 413 -19.11 20.26 2.64
CA ASN A 413 -18.08 19.62 3.47
C ASN A 413 -16.94 19.01 2.66
N SER A 414 -17.25 18.57 1.45
CA SER A 414 -16.34 17.90 0.54
C SER A 414 -16.56 18.49 -0.84
N ASN A 415 -15.50 18.71 -1.64
CA ASN A 415 -15.60 19.27 -2.99
C ASN A 415 -16.27 18.31 -4.01
N LEU A 416 -17.34 17.61 -3.58
CA LEU A 416 -18.15 16.66 -4.34
C LEU A 416 -18.92 17.32 -5.48
N ASP A 417 -19.00 18.66 -5.52
CA ASP A 417 -19.55 19.42 -6.66
C ASP A 417 -18.80 19.16 -7.99
N THR A 418 -17.62 18.55 -7.92
CA THR A 418 -16.82 18.14 -9.09
C THR A 418 -17.11 16.71 -9.58
N LEU A 419 -18.02 15.98 -8.92
CA LEU A 419 -18.47 14.67 -9.39
C LEU A 419 -19.29 14.82 -10.68
N PRO A 420 -18.90 14.18 -11.79
CA PRO A 420 -19.74 14.16 -12.97
C PRO A 420 -21.08 13.50 -12.61
N SER A 421 -22.18 14.19 -12.88
CA SER A 421 -23.55 13.68 -12.77
C SER A 421 -23.89 12.59 -13.81
N ASN A 422 -22.89 11.99 -14.45
CA ASN A 422 -23.05 11.02 -15.53
C ASN A 422 -22.83 9.61 -14.99
N GLU A 423 -23.81 8.73 -15.24
CA GLU A 423 -23.91 7.32 -14.82
C GLU A 423 -22.79 6.39 -15.30
N THR A 424 -21.69 6.90 -15.84
CA THR A 424 -20.57 6.07 -16.34
C THR A 424 -19.57 5.77 -15.22
N ALA A 425 -19.88 4.76 -14.41
CA ALA A 425 -18.91 4.09 -13.54
C ALA A 425 -17.96 3.20 -14.38
N SER A 426 -16.66 3.42 -14.26
CA SER A 426 -15.64 2.59 -14.90
C SER A 426 -15.45 1.28 -14.11
N TYR A 427 -15.92 0.17 -14.67
CA TYR A 427 -15.76 -1.17 -14.08
C TYR A 427 -14.33 -1.69 -14.25
N THR A 428 -13.72 -2.17 -13.16
CA THR A 428 -12.52 -3.03 -13.23
C THR A 428 -12.82 -4.32 -12.48
N SER A 429 -13.07 -5.42 -13.19
CA SER A 429 -13.26 -6.73 -12.56
C SER A 429 -11.92 -7.36 -12.20
N MET A 430 -11.82 -7.92 -11.00
CA MET A 430 -10.78 -8.90 -10.65
C MET A 430 -11.39 -10.29 -10.81
N ILE A 431 -10.91 -11.06 -11.78
CA ILE A 431 -11.15 -12.50 -11.85
C ILE A 431 -9.87 -13.20 -11.38
N SER A 432 -9.97 -13.93 -10.27
CA SER A 432 -9.01 -14.96 -9.87
C SER A 432 -9.70 -16.32 -10.06
N PRO A 433 -9.12 -17.27 -10.81
CA PRO A 433 -9.70 -18.61 -10.91
C PRO A 433 -9.26 -19.46 -9.71
N THR A 434 -10.20 -19.85 -8.86
CA THR A 434 -10.06 -21.03 -8.00
C THR A 434 -10.67 -22.22 -8.73
N ALA A 435 -9.82 -23.15 -9.19
CA ALA A 435 -10.24 -24.46 -9.64
C ALA A 435 -10.44 -25.36 -8.42
N SER A 436 -11.68 -25.80 -8.17
CA SER A 436 -11.96 -26.96 -7.33
C SER A 436 -12.71 -27.99 -8.17
N SER A 437 -12.07 -29.13 -8.39
CA SER A 437 -12.64 -30.33 -8.96
C SER A 437 -13.73 -30.89 -8.05
N ALA A 438 -14.93 -31.10 -8.57
CA ALA A 438 -15.88 -32.07 -8.04
C ALA A 438 -16.66 -32.69 -9.19
N THR A 439 -16.81 -34.00 -9.08
CA THR A 439 -17.27 -34.99 -10.04
C THR A 439 -18.73 -34.85 -10.48
N THR A 440 -18.96 -35.30 -11.70
CA THR A 440 -20.22 -35.45 -12.44
C THR A 440 -21.30 -36.23 -11.68
N ASN A 441 -22.55 -35.81 -11.84
CA ASN A 441 -23.69 -36.71 -12.06
C ASN A 441 -24.77 -36.01 -12.90
N GLU A 442 -25.36 -36.82 -13.78
CA GLU A 442 -26.28 -36.52 -14.88
C GLU A 442 -27.68 -36.06 -14.42
N GLY A 443 -28.39 -35.40 -15.34
CA GLY A 443 -29.82 -35.12 -15.22
C GLY A 443 -30.29 -34.09 -16.25
N ASP A 444 -30.90 -34.60 -17.32
CA ASP A 444 -31.57 -33.87 -18.40
C ASP A 444 -32.67 -32.92 -17.88
N ASP A 445 -32.88 -31.79 -18.57
CA ASP A 445 -34.19 -31.45 -19.15
C ASP A 445 -34.16 -30.17 -20.01
N GLU A 446 -34.97 -30.23 -21.07
CA GLU A 446 -35.11 -29.29 -22.17
C GLU A 446 -35.88 -28.00 -21.83
N SER A 447 -35.70 -27.01 -22.73
CA SER A 447 -36.71 -26.11 -23.30
C SER A 447 -36.56 -24.59 -23.03
N GLY A 448 -36.77 -23.81 -24.10
CA GLY A 448 -37.22 -22.42 -24.03
C GLY A 448 -36.24 -21.36 -24.56
N TRP A 449 -36.05 -21.27 -25.88
CA TRP A 449 -35.52 -20.05 -26.51
C TRP A 449 -36.67 -19.09 -26.84
N THR A 450 -36.59 -17.86 -26.35
CA THR A 450 -37.37 -16.73 -26.89
C THR A 450 -36.41 -15.57 -27.18
N ASN A 451 -36.45 -15.08 -28.41
CA ASN A 451 -35.74 -13.90 -28.87
C ASN A 451 -36.50 -12.64 -28.46
N PHE A 452 -35.78 -11.63 -27.98
CA PHE A 452 -36.26 -10.25 -27.94
C PHE A 452 -35.18 -9.33 -28.52
N ASP A 453 -35.51 -8.72 -29.65
CA ASP A 453 -34.83 -7.56 -30.22
C ASP A 453 -35.23 -6.31 -29.42
N ILE A 454 -34.27 -5.46 -29.06
CA ILE A 454 -34.53 -4.07 -28.64
C ILE A 454 -33.48 -3.15 -29.27
N ASP A 455 -34.00 -2.10 -29.92
CA ASP A 455 -33.33 -1.01 -30.61
C ASP A 455 -32.33 -0.21 -29.77
N PHE A 456 -31.24 0.22 -30.40
CA PHE A 456 -30.29 1.20 -29.87
C PHE A 456 -30.74 2.62 -30.23
N ASN A 457 -30.79 3.51 -29.23
CA ASN A 457 -30.88 4.96 -29.44
C ASN A 457 -29.55 5.62 -29.06
N GLU A 458 -29.03 6.43 -29.97
CA GLU A 458 -27.78 7.19 -29.84
C GLU A 458 -27.92 8.40 -28.90
N SER A 459 -26.87 8.68 -28.11
CA SER A 459 -26.63 10.05 -27.63
C SER A 459 -25.13 10.32 -27.38
N ILE A 460 -24.77 11.57 -27.67
CA ILE A 460 -23.46 12.11 -28.03
C ILE A 460 -22.54 12.37 -26.81
N LEU A 461 -21.24 12.09 -26.96
CA LEU A 461 -20.18 12.33 -25.98
C LEU A 461 -19.49 13.70 -26.22
N GLN A 462 -19.48 14.58 -25.21
CA GLN A 462 -18.56 15.71 -25.12
C GLN A 462 -17.51 15.45 -24.02
N VAL A 463 -16.25 15.72 -24.32
CA VAL A 463 -15.10 15.52 -23.42
C VAL A 463 -14.73 16.84 -22.73
N HIS A 464 -14.60 16.82 -21.40
CA HIS A 464 -13.95 17.88 -20.64
C HIS A 464 -12.74 17.37 -19.85
N LYS A 465 -11.71 18.23 -19.78
CA LYS A 465 -10.38 18.00 -19.21
C LYS A 465 -10.41 18.10 -17.67
N ARG A 466 -9.66 17.19 -17.03
CA ARG A 466 -9.27 17.12 -15.60
C ARG A 466 -10.44 16.92 -14.63
N SER A 467 -10.72 15.65 -14.33
CA SER A 467 -11.66 15.22 -13.28
C SER A 467 -10.94 14.44 -12.18
N PRO A 468 -11.44 14.44 -10.94
CA PRO A 468 -10.99 13.53 -9.89
C PRO A 468 -11.30 12.07 -10.28
N LEU A 469 -10.46 11.14 -9.85
CA LEU A 469 -10.63 9.71 -10.13
C LEU A 469 -11.49 9.08 -9.03
N TYR A 470 -12.69 8.62 -9.38
CA TYR A 470 -13.57 7.89 -8.47
C TYR A 470 -13.61 6.42 -8.89
N ILE A 471 -13.31 5.51 -7.95
CA ILE A 471 -13.40 4.07 -8.17
C ILE A 471 -14.69 3.59 -7.50
N VAL A 472 -15.71 3.31 -8.31
CA VAL A 472 -16.97 2.69 -7.89
C VAL A 472 -16.90 1.21 -8.27
N GLY A 473 -17.01 0.32 -7.28
CA GLY A 473 -17.04 -1.12 -7.52
C GLY A 473 -18.44 -1.67 -7.25
N ASP A 474 -19.02 -2.34 -8.24
CA ASP A 474 -20.30 -3.04 -8.09
C ASP A 474 -20.06 -4.54 -7.79
N ARG A 475 -20.87 -5.14 -6.92
CA ARG A 475 -20.90 -6.60 -6.71
C ARG A 475 -22.10 -7.17 -7.44
N ALA A 476 -21.92 -7.61 -8.68
CA ALA A 476 -22.93 -8.37 -9.40
C ALA A 476 -22.37 -9.71 -9.87
N GLN A 477 -23.09 -10.80 -9.55
CA GLN A 477 -22.85 -12.13 -10.09
C GLN A 477 -23.53 -12.24 -11.46
N TYR A 478 -22.74 -12.44 -12.52
CA TYR A 478 -23.28 -12.73 -13.85
C TYR A 478 -22.55 -13.93 -14.49
N ARG A 479 -23.34 -14.82 -15.12
CA ARG A 479 -22.88 -15.91 -15.99
C ARG A 479 -22.32 -15.34 -17.29
N VAL A 480 -21.13 -15.79 -17.71
CA VAL A 480 -20.43 -15.32 -18.91
C VAL A 480 -20.80 -16.15 -20.14
N ARG A 481 -21.11 -15.47 -21.26
CA ARG A 481 -21.01 -16.00 -22.64
C ARG A 481 -19.75 -15.40 -23.29
N ASN A 482 -19.06 -16.21 -24.10
CA ASN A 482 -17.62 -16.13 -24.41
C ASN A 482 -17.11 -14.88 -25.15
N PHE A 483 -15.87 -14.51 -24.82
CA PHE A 483 -15.03 -13.42 -25.37
C PHE A 483 -14.30 -13.79 -26.68
N PHE A 484 -14.65 -14.91 -27.32
CA PHE A 484 -13.89 -15.48 -28.44
C PHE A 484 -14.31 -14.97 -29.84
N GLU A 485 -15.48 -14.34 -29.98
CA GLU A 485 -16.01 -13.97 -31.31
C GLU A 485 -15.40 -12.68 -31.88
N VAL A 486 -14.95 -11.74 -31.03
CA VAL A 486 -14.42 -10.44 -31.47
C VAL A 486 -13.03 -10.58 -32.11
N ASN A 487 -12.16 -11.45 -31.58
CA ASN A 487 -10.82 -11.66 -32.14
C ASN A 487 -10.86 -12.36 -33.51
N THR A 488 -11.85 -13.23 -33.73
CA THR A 488 -12.00 -13.96 -35.00
C THR A 488 -12.48 -13.04 -36.13
N TRP A 489 -13.28 -12.02 -35.81
CA TRP A 489 -13.77 -11.04 -36.78
C TRP A 489 -12.69 -10.02 -37.18
N VAL A 490 -11.86 -9.57 -36.23
CA VAL A 490 -10.74 -8.65 -36.48
C VAL A 490 -9.66 -9.32 -37.34
N LEU A 491 -9.34 -10.59 -37.08
CA LEU A 491 -8.38 -11.36 -37.88
C LEU A 491 -8.89 -11.66 -39.30
N LYS A 492 -10.19 -11.95 -39.47
CA LYS A 492 -10.80 -12.14 -40.82
C LYS A 492 -10.86 -10.85 -41.64
N SER A 493 -11.06 -9.70 -40.98
CA SER A 493 -11.13 -8.40 -41.66
C SER A 493 -9.75 -7.93 -42.13
N PHE A 494 -8.69 -8.25 -41.38
CA PHE A 494 -7.29 -8.02 -41.79
C PHE A 494 -6.87 -8.89 -42.99
N GLN A 495 -7.38 -10.12 -43.07
CA GLN A 495 -7.04 -11.06 -44.16
C GLN A 495 -7.79 -10.79 -45.47
N THR A 496 -8.89 -10.02 -45.44
CA THR A 496 -9.76 -9.82 -46.63
C THR A 496 -9.60 -8.46 -47.31
N GLY A 497 -8.65 -7.63 -46.86
CA GLY A 497 -8.23 -6.42 -47.58
C GLY A 497 -9.30 -5.34 -47.74
N ARG A 498 -10.32 -5.29 -46.88
CA ARG A 498 -11.36 -4.25 -46.90
C ARG A 498 -11.02 -3.14 -45.91
N LEU A 499 -10.23 -2.16 -46.36
CA LEU A 499 -9.73 -1.05 -45.53
C LEU A 499 -10.47 0.29 -45.74
N GLU A 500 -11.64 0.30 -46.36
CA GLU A 500 -12.35 1.55 -46.71
C GLU A 500 -13.48 1.95 -45.75
N GLN A 501 -13.75 1.17 -44.68
CA GLN A 501 -14.70 1.58 -43.64
C GLN A 501 -14.04 2.03 -42.33
N PHE A 502 -12.73 2.30 -42.36
CA PHE A 502 -11.96 2.71 -41.17
C PHE A 502 -11.78 4.24 -41.04
N GLN A 503 -12.28 5.04 -41.98
CA GLN A 503 -12.00 6.49 -42.01
C GLN A 503 -12.88 7.38 -41.11
N ASN A 504 -13.90 6.85 -40.43
CA ASN A 504 -14.76 7.67 -39.55
C ASN A 504 -14.58 7.44 -38.04
N TYR A 505 -13.63 6.60 -37.62
CA TYR A 505 -13.36 6.35 -36.21
C TYR A 505 -11.85 6.32 -35.93
N CYS A 506 -11.20 7.48 -35.93
CA CYS A 506 -9.93 7.72 -35.27
C CYS A 506 -9.53 9.20 -35.34
N PHE A 507 -9.96 10.01 -34.38
CA PHE A 507 -9.24 11.21 -33.98
C PHE A 507 -8.71 10.99 -32.57
N LEU A 508 -7.47 10.55 -32.46
CA LEU A 508 -6.66 10.64 -31.25
C LEU A 508 -5.19 10.73 -31.67
N LEU A 509 -4.56 11.83 -31.26
CA LEU A 509 -3.24 12.32 -31.67
C LEU A 509 -2.18 11.22 -31.78
N LEU A 510 -1.62 11.10 -32.98
CA LEU A 510 -0.24 10.68 -33.21
C LEU A 510 0.61 11.97 -33.25
N GLU A 511 1.33 12.27 -32.16
CA GLU A 511 2.45 13.22 -32.25
C GLU A 511 3.67 12.47 -32.79
N PHE A 512 3.91 12.61 -34.10
CA PHE A 512 5.19 12.32 -34.72
C PHE A 512 6.10 13.54 -34.59
N HIS A 513 7.37 13.24 -34.34
CA HIS A 513 8.47 14.20 -34.25
C HIS A 513 8.61 15.07 -35.50
N ASP A 514 9.01 16.31 -35.22
CA ASP A 514 9.57 17.31 -36.12
C ASP A 514 10.41 16.68 -37.24
N VAL A 515 9.84 16.65 -38.44
CA VAL A 515 10.60 16.57 -39.69
C VAL A 515 10.76 18.00 -40.15
N SER A 516 11.96 18.53 -39.92
CA SER A 516 12.49 19.77 -40.47
C SER A 516 12.00 20.02 -41.90
N GLN A 517 11.26 21.11 -42.10
CA GLN A 517 10.98 21.65 -43.43
C GLN A 517 12.13 22.54 -43.91
N ILE A 518 12.68 22.15 -45.06
CA ILE A 518 12.65 23.01 -46.25
C ILE A 518 11.20 23.28 -46.63
#